data_AF-A0A958SZT9-F1
#
_entry.id   AF-A0A958SZT9-F1
#
_cell.length_a   1.000
_cell.length_b   1.000
_cell.length_c   1.000
_cell.angle_alpha   90.00
_cell.angle_beta   90.00
_cell.angle_gamma   90.00
#
_symmetry.space_group_name_H-M   'P 1'
#
loop_
_entity.id
_entity.type
_entity.pdbx_description
1 polymer ?
#
loop_
_entity_poly.entity_id
_entity_poly.type
_entity_poly.pdbx_seq_one_letter_code
_entity_poly.pdbx_strand_id
1 'polypeptide(L)' 'MKKLKERWGISSNWQIFVILVVFSITGSSSLYITRPMLDFLGLVKENFEHSVGALIFYYIVRIILILIVYQFLLLIFG' A
#
# COMPACT_ATOMS: atom_id res chain seq x y z
N MET A 1 -3.38 24.04 5.86
CA MET A 1 -4.76 23.72 5.44
C MET A 1 -5.19 24.40 4.15
N LYS A 2 -5.05 25.74 3.98
CA LYS A 2 -5.52 26.45 2.76
C LYS A 2 -4.94 25.91 1.44
N LYS A 3 -3.61 25.75 1.33
CA LYS A 3 -2.95 25.19 0.13
C LYS A 3 -3.36 23.75 -0.21
N LEU A 4 -3.65 22.92 0.79
CA LEU A 4 -4.05 21.53 0.59
C LEU A 4 -5.49 21.45 0.05
N LYS A 5 -6.37 22.29 0.61
CA LYS A 5 -7.75 22.45 0.18
C LYS A 5 -7.87 22.94 -1.26
N GLU A 6 -7.09 23.94 -1.64
CA GLU A 6 -7.08 24.46 -3.03
C GLU A 6 -6.58 23.41 -4.03
N ARG A 7 -5.52 22.67 -3.70
CA ARG A 7 -4.98 21.63 -4.60
C ARG A 7 -5.94 20.46 -4.82
N TRP A 8 -6.71 20.12 -3.80
CA TRP A 8 -7.58 18.94 -3.81
C TRP A 8 -9.07 19.30 -3.99
N GLY A 9 -9.40 20.59 -4.16
CA GLY A 9 -10.77 21.08 -4.35
C GLY A 9 -11.69 20.90 -3.13
N ILE A 10 -11.13 20.89 -1.92
CA ILE A 10 -11.83 20.50 -0.69
C ILE A 10 -12.32 21.72 0.08
N SER A 11 -13.62 21.80 0.40
CA SER A 11 -14.19 22.91 1.17
C SER A 11 -14.01 22.73 2.68
N SER A 12 -14.17 21.51 3.19
CA SER A 12 -14.20 21.22 4.63
C SER A 12 -12.95 20.50 5.16
N ASN A 13 -12.56 20.80 6.41
CA ASN A 13 -11.51 20.04 7.10
C ASN A 13 -11.94 18.58 7.34
N TRP A 14 -13.25 18.32 7.44
CA TRP A 14 -13.81 16.98 7.62
C TRP A 14 -13.50 16.05 6.43
N GLN A 15 -13.58 16.58 5.20
CA GLN A 15 -13.24 15.81 4.00
C GLN A 15 -11.76 15.38 3.99
N ILE A 16 -10.85 16.25 4.43
CA ILE A 16 -9.42 15.89 4.57
C ILE A 16 -9.26 14.75 5.58
N PHE A 17 -9.96 14.83 6.73
CA PHE A 17 -9.92 13.77 7.73
C PHE A 17 -10.41 12.43 7.16
N VAL A 18 -11.53 12.42 6.45
CA VAL A 18 -12.05 11.21 5.79
C VAL A 18 -11.06 10.65 4.78
N ILE A 19 -10.44 11.49 3.94
CA ILE A 19 -9.45 11.02 2.97
C ILE A 19 -8.24 10.39 3.67
N LEU A 20 -7.74 11.00 4.74
CA LEU A 20 -6.64 10.42 5.52
C LEU A 20 -7.03 9.08 6.13
N VAL A 21 -8.25 8.94 6.67
CA VAL A 21 -8.76 7.68 7.21
C VAL A 21 -8.84 6.60 6.12
N VAL A 22 -9.44 6.92 4.97
CA VAL A 22 -9.53 5.99 3.83
C VAL A 22 -8.14 5.58 3.34
N PHE A 23 -7.21 6.53 3.25
CA PHE A 23 -5.83 6.28 2.84
C PHE A 23 -5.10 5.38 3.84
N SER A 24 -5.28 5.61 5.15
CA SER A 24 -4.72 4.78 6.22
C SER A 24 -5.27 3.35 6.19
N ILE A 25 -6.59 3.19 5.98
CA ILE A 25 -7.23 1.87 5.89
C ILE A 25 -6.74 1.14 4.63
N THR A 26 -6.76 1.80 3.47
CA THR A 26 -6.33 1.22 2.19
C THR A 26 -4.86 0.83 2.23
N GLY A 27 -3.98 1.69 2.75
CA GLY A 27 -2.54 1.42 2.89
C GLY A 27 -2.22 0.30 3.88
N SER A 28 -2.94 0.23 5.01
CA SER A 28 -2.75 -0.86 5.98
C SER A 28 -3.26 -2.19 5.43
N SER A 29 -4.40 -2.16 4.74
CA SER A 29 -5.02 -3.34 4.13
C SER A 29 -4.18 -3.91 2.99
N SER A 30 -3.56 -3.07 2.16
CA SER A 30 -2.70 -3.54 1.06
C SER A 30 -1.48 -4.31 1.58
N LEU A 31 -0.87 -3.82 2.66
CA LEU A 31 0.22 -4.51 3.37
C LEU A 31 -0.22 -5.84 3.97
N TYR A 32 -1.43 -5.88 4.56
CA TYR A 32 -1.97 -7.08 5.16
C TYR A 32 -2.26 -8.17 4.12
N ILE A 33 -2.84 -7.81 2.98
CA ILE A 33 -3.17 -8.72 1.88
C ILE A 33 -1.93 -9.17 1.10
N THR A 34 -0.92 -8.31 0.95
CA THR A 34 0.28 -8.68 0.18
C THR A 34 1.11 -9.77 0.86
N ARG A 35 1.09 -9.86 2.20
CA ARG A 35 1.81 -10.90 2.95
C ARG A 35 1.37 -12.34 2.55
N PRO A 36 0.10 -12.74 2.68
CA PRO A 36 -0.33 -14.07 2.27
C PRO A 36 -0.18 -14.31 0.77
N MET A 37 -0.22 -13.27 -0.08
CA MET A 37 0.07 -13.41 -1.51
C MET A 37 1.53 -13.77 -1.77
N LEU A 38 2.47 -13.15 -1.06
CA LEU A 38 3.90 -13.50 -1.15
C LEU A 38 4.16 -14.92 -0.66
N ASP A 39 3.54 -15.31 0.46
CA ASP A 39 3.65 -16.66 1.02
C ASP A 39 3.06 -17.70 0.05
N PHE A 40 1.92 -17.40 -0.58
CA PHE A 40 1.30 -18.25 -1.61
C PHE A 40 2.21 -18.44 -2.84
N LEU A 41 2.97 -17.41 -3.21
CA LEU A 41 3.97 -17.48 -4.29
C LEU A 41 5.27 -18.20 -3.87
N GLY A 42 5.36 -18.69 -2.63
CA GLY A 42 6.56 -19.31 -2.08
C GLY A 42 7.70 -18.33 -1.82
N LEU A 43 7.43 -17.03 -1.88
CA LEU A 43 8.40 -15.97 -1.63
C LEU A 43 8.52 -15.70 -0.12
N VAL A 44 9.00 -16.69 0.62
CA VAL A 44 9.24 -16.57 2.06
C VAL A 44 10.52 -15.78 2.28
N LYS A 45 10.46 -14.69 3.06
CA LYS A 45 11.58 -13.78 3.34
C LYS A 45 12.87 -14.54 3.72
N GLU A 46 12.74 -15.58 4.55
CA GLU A 46 13.83 -16.44 5.03
C GLU A 46 14.66 -17.05 3.90
N ASN A 47 14.02 -17.43 2.78
CA ASN A 47 14.72 -18.01 1.62
C ASN A 47 15.63 -17.00 0.90
N PHE A 48 15.42 -15.70 1.10
CA PHE A 48 16.11 -14.62 0.41
C PHE A 48 17.12 -13.88 1.31
N GLU A 49 17.24 -14.24 2.60
CA GLU A 49 18.17 -13.57 3.53
C GLU A 49 19.64 -13.92 3.29
N HIS A 50 19.92 -15.01 2.58
CA HIS A 50 21.28 -15.48 2.32
C HIS A 50 22.08 -14.62 1.32
N SER A 51 21.42 -13.77 0.52
CA SER A 51 22.09 -12.94 -0.48
C SER A 51 21.44 -11.56 -0.59
N VAL A 52 22.27 -10.51 -0.60
CA VAL A 52 21.82 -9.12 -0.76
C VAL A 52 20.99 -8.93 -2.05
N GLY A 53 21.38 -9.59 -3.14
CA GLY A 53 20.64 -9.52 -4.41
C GLY A 53 19.26 -10.18 -4.34
N ALA A 54 19.17 -11.32 -3.66
CA ALA A 54 17.91 -12.04 -3.43
C ALA A 54 16.96 -11.22 -2.55
N LEU A 55 17.49 -10.57 -1.51
CA LEU A 55 16.73 -9.70 -0.62
C LEU A 55 16.18 -8.45 -1.34
N ILE A 56 16.97 -7.82 -2.21
CA ILE A 56 16.51 -6.69 -3.04
C ILE A 56 15.37 -7.14 -3.97
N PHE A 57 15.53 -8.29 -4.63
CA PHE A 57 14.49 -8.85 -5.50
C PHE A 57 13.17 -9.08 -4.74
N TYR A 58 13.23 -9.67 -3.55
CA TYR A 58 12.06 -9.87 -2.69
C TYR A 58 11.34 -8.56 -2.38
N TYR A 59 12.07 -7.51 -2.00
CA TYR A 59 11.45 -6.20 -1.72
C TYR A 59 10.88 -5.53 -2.97
N ILE A 60 11.51 -5.67 -4.14
CA ILE A 60 10.96 -5.17 -5.41
C ILE A 60 9.63 -5.83 -5.72
N VAL A 61 9.58 -7.18 -5.68
CA VAL A 61 8.35 -7.93 -5.93
C VAL A 61 7.27 -7.56 -4.91
N ARG A 62 7.64 -7.44 -3.64
CA ARG A 62 6.73 -7.02 -2.57
C ARG A 62 6.17 -5.62 -2.82
N ILE A 63 6.97 -4.64 -3.22
CA ILE A 63 6.50 -3.29 -3.53
C ILE A 63 5.54 -3.31 -4.72
N ILE A 64 5.88 -4.03 -5.78
CA ILE A 64 5.02 -4.16 -6.96
C ILE A 64 3.67 -4.77 -6.58
N LEU A 65 3.67 -5.85 -5.78
CA LEU A 65 2.44 -6.47 -5.31
C LEU A 65 1.62 -5.54 -4.41
N ILE A 66 2.25 -4.83 -3.46
CA ILE A 66 1.56 -3.84 -2.62
C ILE A 66 0.88 -2.79 -3.51
N LEU A 67 1.56 -2.29 -4.55
CA LEU A 67 1.00 -1.30 -5.46
C LEU A 67 -0.18 -1.86 -6.25
N ILE A 68 -0.09 -3.08 -6.77
CA ILE A 68 -1.18 -3.74 -7.50
C ILE A 68 -2.39 -3.92 -6.57
N VAL A 69 -2.19 -4.50 -5.38
CA VAL A 69 -3.26 -4.69 -4.39
C VAL A 69 -3.87 -3.36 -3.97
N TYR A 70 -3.04 -2.32 -3.78
CA TYR A 70 -3.52 -0.98 -3.44
C TYR A 70 -4.46 -0.41 -4.50
N GLN A 71 -4.17 -0.59 -5.80
CA GLN A 71 -5.08 -0.15 -6.87
C GLN A 71 -6.44 -0.86 -6.79
N PHE A 72 -6.46 -2.17 -6.50
CA PHE A 72 -7.71 -2.90 -6.32
C PHE A 72 -8.49 -2.44 -5.09
N LEU A 73 -7.82 -2.18 -3.97
CA LEU A 73 -8.47 -1.69 -2.75
C LEU A 73 -9.05 -0.29 -2.94
N LEU A 74 -8.40 0.57 -3.74
CA LEU A 74 -8.97 1.87 -4.11
C LEU A 74 -10.29 1.74 -4.86
N LEU A 75 -10.54 0.68 -5.63
CA LEU A 75 -11.85 0.47 -6.26
C LEU A 75 -12.96 0.09 -5.26
N ILE A 76 -12.58 -0.38 -4.07
CA ILE A 76 -13.52 -0.82 -3.03
C ILE A 76 -13.79 0.31 -2.03
N PHE A 77 -12.74 1.03 -1.62
CA PHE A 77 -12.80 2.07 -0.61
C PHE A 77 -12.92 3.49 -1.17
N GLY A 78 -12.50 3.70 -2.42
CA GLY A 78 -12.38 5.00 -3.08
C GLY A 78 -13.54 5.32 -4.00
#